data_AF-X7YQT3-F1
#
_entry.id   AF-X7YQT3-F1
#
_cell.length_a   1.000
_cell.length_b   1.000
_cell.length_c   1.000
_cell.angle_alpha   90.00
_cell.angle_beta   90.00
_cell.angle_gamma   90.00
#
_symmetry.space_group_name_H-M   'P 1'
#
loop_
_entity.id
_entity.type
_entity.pdbx_description
1 polymer ?
#
loop_
_entity_poly.entity_id
_entity_poly.type
_entity_poly.pdbx_seq_one_letter_code
_entity_poly.pdbx_strand_id
1 'polypeptide(L)'
;MGNAAMVPGDMGMLPRFRTRKARSIYDRIGGHEAIEVVVEDFYSRVLADAQLAGFFAGTNVNRLKGKQAEFLAAALGGRCPIRVSR
;
A
#
# COMPACT_ATOMS: atom_id res chain seq x y z
N MET A 1 -37.54 -54.08 3.41
CA MET A 1 -38.50 -53.23 2.68
C MET A 1 -38.87 -52.06 3.57
N GLY A 2 -38.79 -50.82 3.07
CA GLY A 2 -39.38 -49.65 3.73
C GLY A 2 -38.39 -48.70 4.38
N ASN A 3 -38.12 -47.60 3.67
CA ASN A 3 -37.21 -46.50 3.95
C ASN A 3 -37.93 -45.41 4.77
N ALA A 4 -37.25 -44.75 5.72
CA ALA A 4 -37.66 -43.43 6.23
C ALA A 4 -36.45 -42.67 6.84
N ALA A 5 -35.68 -42.07 5.93
CA ALA A 5 -35.07 -40.74 6.04
C ALA A 5 -34.13 -40.45 7.24
N MET A 6 -32.84 -40.63 6.95
CA MET A 6 -31.77 -39.76 7.43
C MET A 6 -32.16 -38.29 7.16
N VAL A 7 -32.47 -37.53 8.20
CA VAL A 7 -32.62 -36.07 8.08
C VAL A 7 -31.24 -35.50 7.79
N PRO A 8 -31.00 -34.78 6.68
CA PRO A 8 -29.74 -34.10 6.46
C PRO A 8 -29.76 -32.82 7.32
N GLY A 9 -29.50 -33.00 8.61
CA GLY A 9 -29.32 -31.89 9.56
C GLY A 9 -27.89 -31.36 9.45
N ASP A 10 -27.78 -30.13 8.97
CA ASP A 10 -26.67 -29.21 9.26
C ASP A 10 -25.25 -29.77 9.11
N MET A 11 -24.88 -30.13 7.87
CA MET A 11 -23.50 -29.86 7.45
C MET A 11 -23.36 -28.35 7.22
N GLY A 12 -23.49 -27.60 8.32
CA GLY A 12 -23.24 -26.19 8.42
C GLY A 12 -21.84 -25.95 7.92
N MET A 13 -21.78 -25.50 6.68
CA MET A 13 -20.67 -24.81 6.05
C MET A 13 -19.95 -24.01 7.14
N LEU A 14 -18.78 -24.51 7.57
CA LEU A 14 -17.92 -23.80 8.50
C LEU A 14 -17.93 -22.34 8.07
N PRO A 15 -18.26 -21.38 8.95
CA PRO A 15 -18.25 -19.98 8.57
C PRO A 15 -16.85 -19.77 8.04
N ARG A 16 -16.74 -19.54 6.72
CA ARG A 16 -15.47 -19.09 6.14
C ARG A 16 -15.15 -17.89 6.98
N PHE A 17 -14.14 -18.02 7.84
CA PHE A 17 -13.60 -16.87 8.54
C PHE A 17 -13.25 -15.93 7.40
N ARG A 18 -14.10 -14.93 7.20
CA ARG A 18 -13.81 -13.85 6.29
C ARG A 18 -12.63 -13.21 6.97
N THR A 19 -11.42 -13.54 6.51
CA THR A 19 -10.24 -12.78 6.86
C THR A 19 -10.57 -11.38 6.38
N ARG A 20 -11.06 -10.54 7.28
CA ARG A 20 -11.22 -9.12 7.04
C ARG A 20 -9.80 -8.67 6.76
N LYS A 21 -9.46 -8.48 5.48
CA LYS A 21 -8.14 -7.99 5.10
C LYS A 21 -7.90 -6.78 5.98
N ALA A 22 -6.95 -6.88 6.90
CA ALA A 22 -6.60 -5.74 7.73
C ALA A 22 -6.26 -4.62 6.76
N ARG A 23 -6.89 -3.46 6.92
CA ARG A 23 -6.60 -2.30 6.07
C ARG A 23 -5.08 -2.10 6.09
N SER A 24 -4.48 -2.06 4.90
CA SER A 24 -3.04 -1.87 4.79
C SER A 24 -2.64 -0.55 5.46
N ILE A 25 -1.37 -0.38 5.82
CA ILE A 25 -0.90 0.90 6.36
C ILE A 25 -1.20 2.00 5.33
N TYR A 26 -0.96 1.72 4.06
CA TYR A 26 -1.37 2.55 2.93
C TYR A 26 -2.84 3.01 3.02
N ASP A 27 -3.79 2.08 3.19
CA ASP A 27 -5.22 2.43 3.30
C ASP A 27 -5.54 3.21 4.59
N ARG A 28 -4.76 3.01 5.66
CA ARG A 28 -4.94 3.68 6.96
C ARG A 28 -4.43 5.12 6.96
N ILE A 29 -3.38 5.42 6.20
CA ILE A 29 -2.78 6.75 6.15
C ILE A 29 -3.43 7.68 5.12
N GLY A 30 -4.37 7.17 4.31
CA GLY A 30 -5.08 7.95 3.28
C GLY A 30 -4.67 7.62 1.84
N GLY A 31 -3.90 6.55 1.62
CA GLY A 31 -3.57 6.08 0.28
C GLY A 31 -2.58 6.98 -0.46
N HIS A 32 -2.75 7.11 -1.77
CA HIS A 32 -1.77 7.73 -2.66
C HIS A 32 -1.60 9.22 -2.39
N GLU A 33 -2.69 9.97 -2.29
CA GLU A 33 -2.67 11.42 -2.08
C GLU A 33 -1.92 11.78 -0.79
N ALA A 34 -2.15 11.03 0.29
CA ALA A 34 -1.42 11.22 1.54
C ALA A 34 0.09 10.96 1.37
N ILE A 35 0.48 9.97 0.58
CA ILE A 35 1.90 9.69 0.29
C ILE A 35 2.51 10.81 -0.55
N GLU A 36 1.81 11.32 -1.56
CA GLU A 36 2.30 12.43 -2.39
C GLU A 36 2.58 13.67 -1.54
N VAL A 37 1.67 14.04 -0.65
CA VAL A 37 1.85 15.18 0.28
C VAL A 37 3.07 14.97 1.18
N VAL A 38 3.23 13.78 1.76
CA VAL A 38 4.36 13.48 2.65
C VAL A 38 5.68 13.50 1.88
N VAL A 39 5.72 12.96 0.66
CA VAL A 39 6.92 13.00 -0.20
C VAL A 39 7.26 14.44 -0.58
N GLU A 40 6.27 15.27 -0.89
CA GLU A 40 6.47 16.67 -1.22
C GLU A 40 7.11 17.45 -0.04
N ASP A 41 6.56 17.28 1.17
CA ASP A 41 7.11 17.90 2.39
C ASP A 41 8.50 17.34 2.74
N PHE A 42 8.73 16.04 2.58
CA PHE A 42 10.02 15.42 2.81
C PHE A 42 11.12 16.05 1.95
N TYR A 43 10.88 16.18 0.63
CA TYR A 43 11.87 16.78 -0.26
C TYR A 43 12.03 18.28 -0.06
N SER A 44 10.96 18.99 0.34
CA SER A 44 11.07 20.39 0.73
C SER A 44 12.07 20.57 1.88
N ARG A 45 12.03 19.68 2.88
CA ARG A 45 12.97 19.70 4.02
C ARG A 45 14.38 19.26 3.62
N VAL A 46 14.52 18.20 2.81
CA VAL A 46 15.82 17.69 2.34
C VAL A 46 16.57 18.73 1.52
N LEU A 47 15.87 19.47 0.66
CA LEU A 47 16.48 20.51 -0.18
C LEU A 47 16.80 21.79 0.60
N ALA A 48 16.16 22.01 1.75
CA ALA A 48 16.48 23.11 2.66
C ALA A 48 17.69 22.80 3.57
N ASP A 49 18.08 21.53 3.68
CA ASP A 49 19.22 21.11 4.51
C ASP A 49 20.54 21.26 3.74
N ALA A 50 21.44 22.11 4.23
CA ALA A 50 22.73 22.38 3.60
C ALA A 50 23.66 21.14 3.52
N GLN A 51 23.49 20.16 4.42
CA GLN A 51 24.26 18.91 4.37
C GLN A 51 23.72 17.94 3.33
N LEU A 52 22.44 18.04 2.97
CA LEU A 52 21.78 17.09 2.06
C LEU A 52 21.57 17.64 0.65
N ALA A 53 21.32 18.95 0.51
CA ALA A 53 20.97 19.58 -0.76
C ALA A 53 22.00 19.31 -1.88
N GLY A 54 23.29 19.24 -1.54
CA GLY A 54 24.37 18.96 -2.49
C GLY A 54 24.25 17.60 -3.19
N PHE A 55 23.68 16.58 -2.53
CA PHE A 55 23.48 15.26 -3.14
C PHE A 55 22.41 15.24 -4.23
N PHE A 56 21.52 16.24 -4.24
CA PHE A 56 20.42 16.35 -5.20
C PHE A 56 20.71 17.37 -6.30
N ALA A 57 21.89 17.98 -6.31
CA ALA A 57 22.31 18.91 -7.35
C ALA A 57 22.28 18.23 -8.72
N GLY A 58 21.60 18.84 -9.70
CA GLY A 58 21.44 18.28 -11.06
C GLY A 58 20.43 17.13 -11.19
N THR A 59 19.79 16.69 -10.10
CA THR A 59 18.75 15.67 -10.14
C THR A 59 17.39 16.28 -10.48
N ASN A 60 16.61 15.62 -11.35
CA ASN A 60 15.21 15.97 -11.53
C ASN A 60 14.40 15.46 -10.33
N VAL A 61 14.29 16.30 -9.29
CA VAL A 61 13.63 15.97 -8.03
C VAL A 61 12.15 15.64 -8.25
N ASN A 62 11.44 16.30 -9.17
CA ASN A 62 10.04 16.00 -9.47
C ASN A 62 9.85 14.55 -9.96
N ARG A 63 10.75 14.07 -10.84
CA ARG A 63 10.75 12.68 -11.29
C ARG A 63 11.09 11.72 -10.14
N LEU A 64 12.01 12.11 -9.26
CA LEU A 64 12.40 11.31 -8.10
C LEU A 64 11.25 11.17 -7.09
N LYS A 65 10.53 12.26 -6.79
CA LYS A 65 9.34 12.27 -5.92
C LYS A 65 8.31 11.24 -6.35
N GLY A 66 7.95 11.21 -7.64
CA GLY A 66 6.99 10.23 -8.17
C GLY A 66 7.45 8.78 -7.94
N LYS A 67 8.75 8.50 -8.14
CA LYS A 67 9.32 7.16 -7.88
C LYS A 67 9.36 6.81 -6.40
N GLN A 68 9.67 7.78 -5.53
CA GLN A 68 9.63 7.61 -4.09
C GLN A 68 8.20 7.33 -3.60
N ALA A 69 7.20 8.00 -4.16
CA ALA A 69 5.79 7.80 -3.85
C ALA A 69 5.31 6.41 -4.28
N GLU A 70 5.65 5.95 -5.49
CA GLU A 70 5.38 4.57 -5.94
C GLU A 70 6.02 3.55 -4.98
N PHE A 71 7.27 3.77 -4.59
CA PHE A 71 8.01 2.88 -3.68
C PHE A 71 7.35 2.81 -2.30
N LEU A 72 7.02 3.96 -1.70
CA LEU A 72 6.36 4.03 -0.40
C LEU A 72 4.96 3.41 -0.45
N ALA A 73 4.21 3.65 -1.53
CA ALA A 73 2.89 3.04 -1.70
C ALA A 73 2.97 1.52 -1.70
N ALA A 74 3.93 0.94 -2.44
CA ALA A 74 4.16 -0.50 -2.46
C ALA A 74 4.63 -1.02 -1.09
N ALA A 75 5.59 -0.35 -0.45
CA ALA A 75 6.14 -0.73 0.85
C ALA A 75 5.08 -0.74 1.97
N LEU A 76 4.10 0.15 1.89
CA LEU A 76 3.02 0.28 2.88
C LEU A 76 1.81 -0.63 2.62
N GLY A 77 1.91 -1.53 1.62
CA GLY A 77 0.89 -2.51 1.29
C GLY A 77 -0.15 -2.03 0.26
N GLY A 78 0.13 -0.94 -0.45
CA GLY A 78 -0.63 -0.52 -1.61
C GLY A 78 -0.52 -1.55 -2.74
N ARG A 79 -1.57 -1.71 -3.53
CA ARG A 79 -1.61 -2.64 -4.67
C ARG A 79 -0.87 -2.11 -5.91
N CYS A 80 -0.23 -0.94 -5.82
CA CYS A 80 0.49 -0.34 -6.93
C CYS A 80 1.84 -1.05 -7.12
N PRO A 81 2.10 -1.70 -8.28
CA PRO A 81 3.41 -2.27 -8.58
C PRO A 81 4.42 -1.14 -8.82
N ILE A 82 5.61 -1.24 -8.19
CA ILE A 82 6.72 -0.33 -8.48
C ILE A 82 7.11 -0.47 -9.96
N ARG A 83 7.12 0.62 -10.72
CA ARG A 83 7.56 0.58 -12.12
C ARG A 83 9.04 0.93 -12.18
N VAL A 84 9.89 -0.11 -12.19
CA VAL A 84 11.32 0.03 -12.47
C VAL A 84 11.50 0.25 -13.97
N SER A 85 11.89 1.45 -14.37
CA SER A 85 12.35 1.70 -15.74
C SER A 85 13.71 1.02 -15.91
N ARG A 86 13.76 -0.01 -16.77
CA ARG A 86 15.03 -0.56 -17.29
C ARG A 86 15.73 0.47 -18.17
#